data_AF-A0A537E3C8-F1
#
_entry.id   AF-A0A537E3C8-F1
#
_cell.length_a   1.000
_cell.length_b   1.000
_cell.length_c   1.000
_cell.angle_alpha   90.00
_cell.angle_beta   90.00
_cell.angle_gamma   90.00
#
_symmetry.space_group_name_H-M   'P 1'
#
loop_
_entity.id
_entity.type
_entity.pdbx_description
1 polymer ?
#
loop_
_entity_poly.entity_id
_entity_poly.type
_entity_poly.pdbx_seq_one_letter_code
_entity_poly.pdbx_strand_id
1 'polypeptide(L)'
;MSSGSTEVSADRIASELKGNTLRVYWFVMNASNQTVGVREAQRALSFSSPTLALYHLDKLRDLGLVSRDPGGYKLIKEVKVDVLKQFMKLPGQFFVPRFSLYAVFFTVLTVYYVLNLVTVDFFAFFGLLFGGLGSAIFWFEAIKTWRQRP
;
A
#
# COMPACT_ATOMS: atom_id res chain seq x y z
N MET A 1 5.19 21.52 -22.19
CA MET A 1 5.61 20.23 -22.80
C MET A 1 6.27 19.26 -21.80
N SER A 2 6.08 19.41 -20.48
CA SER A 2 6.78 18.59 -19.44
C SER A 2 5.95 17.45 -18.83
N SER A 3 4.63 17.35 -19.07
CA SER A 3 3.82 16.29 -18.45
C SER A 3 3.99 14.93 -19.14
N GLY A 4 4.12 14.92 -20.48
CA GLY A 4 4.21 13.68 -21.26
C GLY A 4 5.44 12.82 -20.99
N SER A 5 6.60 13.40 -20.64
CA SER A 5 7.79 12.62 -20.27
C SER A 5 7.67 11.98 -18.89
N THR A 6 6.92 12.62 -17.98
CA THR A 6 6.71 12.11 -16.62
C THR A 6 5.69 10.96 -16.61
N GLU A 7 4.62 11.05 -17.41
CA GLU A 7 3.63 9.98 -17.56
C GLU A 7 4.23 8.72 -18.20
N VAL A 8 4.98 8.86 -19.30
CA VAL A 8 5.68 7.73 -19.95
C VAL A 8 6.66 7.04 -19.00
N SER A 9 7.31 7.80 -18.10
CA SER A 9 8.19 7.23 -17.08
C SER A 9 7.44 6.45 -16.00
N ALA A 10 6.25 6.92 -15.58
CA ALA A 10 5.44 6.27 -14.56
C ALA A 10 4.81 4.96 -15.05
N ASP A 11 4.33 4.93 -16.29
CA ASP A 11 3.75 3.73 -16.90
C ASP A 11 4.79 2.64 -17.12
N ARG A 12 6.00 3.03 -17.55
CA ARG A 12 7.15 2.12 -17.66
C ARG A 12 7.49 1.52 -16.30
N ILE A 13 7.59 2.34 -15.25
CA ILE A 13 7.83 1.88 -13.88
C ILE A 13 6.73 0.91 -13.42
N ALA A 14 5.45 1.24 -13.63
CA ALA A 14 4.33 0.40 -13.24
C ALA A 14 4.33 -0.97 -13.95
N SER A 15 4.77 -1.03 -15.20
CA SER A 15 4.85 -2.28 -15.96
C SER A 15 5.96 -3.22 -15.46
N GLU A 16 7.09 -2.67 -15.00
CA GLU A 16 8.28 -3.38 -14.53
C GLU A 16 8.22 -3.77 -13.04
N LEU A 17 7.45 -3.02 -12.24
CA LEU A 17 7.34 -3.20 -10.79
C LEU A 17 6.36 -4.33 -10.41
N LYS A 18 6.73 -5.57 -10.73
CA LYS A 18 5.92 -6.78 -10.48
C LYS A 18 6.71 -7.86 -9.74
N GLY A 19 5.99 -8.78 -9.11
CA GLY A 19 6.56 -9.96 -8.44
C GLY A 19 7.60 -9.60 -7.37
N ASN A 20 8.76 -10.25 -7.40
CA ASN A 20 9.83 -10.04 -6.42
C ASN A 20 10.39 -8.60 -6.43
N THR A 21 10.39 -7.91 -7.57
CA THR A 21 10.84 -6.51 -7.66
C THR A 21 9.93 -5.59 -6.83
N LEU A 22 8.61 -5.83 -6.88
CA LEU A 22 7.63 -5.10 -6.07
C LEU A 22 7.79 -5.41 -4.58
N ARG A 23 8.07 -6.68 -4.21
CA ARG A 23 8.34 -7.08 -2.82
C ARG A 23 9.58 -6.36 -2.25
N VAL A 24 10.65 -6.25 -3.03
CA VAL A 24 11.86 -5.50 -2.64
C VAL A 24 11.56 -4.02 -2.50
N TYR A 25 10.84 -3.43 -3.45
CA TYR A 25 10.46 -2.02 -3.37
C TYR A 25 9.63 -1.72 -2.13
N TRP A 26 8.64 -2.57 -1.83
CA TRP A 26 7.83 -2.48 -0.62
C TRP A 26 8.70 -2.54 0.63
N PHE A 27 9.67 -3.45 0.68
CA PHE A 27 10.59 -3.56 1.81
C PHE A 27 11.44 -2.30 2.01
N VAL A 28 12.06 -1.77 0.95
CA VAL A 28 12.87 -0.55 1.00
C VAL A 28 12.03 0.66 1.40
N MET A 29 10.79 0.75 0.91
CA MET A 29 9.86 1.82 1.27
C MET A 29 9.48 1.82 2.77
N ASN A 30 9.53 0.66 3.43
CA ASN A 30 9.21 0.51 4.85
C ASN A 30 10.39 0.84 5.76
N ALA A 31 11.61 0.83 5.25
CA ALA A 31 12.83 1.08 6.00
C ALA A 31 13.01 2.54 6.48
N SER A 32 11.99 3.40 6.36
CA SER A 32 11.93 4.75 6.96
C SER A 32 13.22 5.58 6.75
N ASN A 33 13.68 5.68 5.50
CA ASN A 33 14.93 6.37 5.08
C ASN A 33 16.27 5.73 5.51
N GLN A 34 16.25 4.52 6.09
CA GLN A 34 17.47 3.74 6.31
C GLN A 34 17.97 3.10 5.01
N THR A 35 19.27 2.87 4.94
CA THR A 35 19.90 2.12 3.86
C THR A 35 19.65 0.63 4.06
N VAL A 36 19.09 -0.04 3.06
CA VAL A 36 18.82 -1.48 3.07
C VAL A 36 20.00 -2.25 2.48
N GLY A 37 20.51 -3.22 3.23
CA GLY A 37 21.58 -4.11 2.75
C GLY A 37 21.07 -5.23 1.84
N VAL A 38 21.93 -5.76 0.97
CA VAL A 38 21.61 -6.92 0.10
C VAL A 38 21.25 -8.16 0.91
N ARG A 39 22.04 -8.47 1.96
CA ARG A 39 21.79 -9.61 2.85
C ARG A 39 20.57 -9.39 3.74
N GLU A 40 20.28 -8.15 4.10
CA GLU A 40 19.08 -7.78 4.85
C GLU A 40 17.83 -8.04 4.01
N ALA A 41 17.79 -7.53 2.76
CA ALA A 41 16.69 -7.79 1.83
C ALA A 41 16.53 -9.28 1.52
N GLN A 42 17.64 -10.01 1.33
CA GLN A 42 17.63 -11.46 1.11
C GLN A 42 16.95 -12.22 2.25
N ARG A 43 17.31 -11.91 3.51
CA ARG A 43 16.74 -12.54 4.70
C ARG A 43 15.27 -12.14 4.92
N ALA A 44 14.96 -10.85 4.79
CA ALA A 44 13.62 -10.34 5.03
C ALA A 44 12.58 -10.85 4.02
N LEU A 45 12.99 -11.11 2.78
CA LEU A 45 12.10 -11.56 1.70
C LEU A 45 12.22 -13.05 1.36
N SER A 46 13.05 -13.77 2.11
CA SER A 46 13.33 -15.21 1.95
C SER A 46 13.79 -15.57 0.53
N PHE A 47 14.69 -14.77 -0.04
CA PHE A 47 15.27 -15.09 -1.35
C PHE A 47 16.31 -16.21 -1.25
N SER A 48 16.35 -17.05 -2.29
CA SER A 48 17.22 -18.22 -2.39
C SER A 48 18.71 -17.87 -2.42
N SER A 49 19.08 -16.66 -2.85
CA SER A 49 20.46 -16.20 -2.88
C SER A 49 20.59 -14.69 -2.66
N PRO A 50 21.74 -14.20 -2.15
CA PRO A 50 22.04 -12.76 -2.08
C PRO A 50 22.07 -12.11 -3.46
N THR A 51 22.48 -12.85 -4.49
CA THR A 51 22.54 -12.36 -5.87
C THR A 51 21.15 -12.05 -6.41
N LEU A 52 20.13 -12.84 -6.06
CA LEU A 52 18.75 -12.56 -6.45
C LEU A 52 18.22 -11.27 -5.80
N ALA A 53 18.56 -11.03 -4.53
CA ALA A 53 18.23 -9.78 -3.84
C ALA A 53 18.90 -8.57 -4.52
N LEU A 54 20.20 -8.71 -4.83
CA LEU A 54 20.99 -7.68 -5.51
C LEU A 54 20.40 -7.36 -6.89
N TYR A 55 20.03 -8.37 -7.67
CA TYR A 55 19.39 -8.19 -8.97
C TYR A 55 18.14 -7.30 -8.89
N HIS A 56 17.25 -7.56 -7.93
CA HIS A 56 16.04 -6.75 -7.77
C HIS A 56 16.34 -5.34 -7.23
N LEU A 57 17.33 -5.18 -6.35
CA LEU A 57 17.76 -3.85 -5.87
C LEU A 57 18.38 -3.01 -6.99
N ASP A 58 19.24 -3.61 -7.82
CA ASP A 58 19.80 -2.95 -8.99
C ASP A 58 18.73 -2.61 -10.03
N LYS A 59 17.76 -3.51 -10.24
CA LYS A 59 16.61 -3.21 -11.10
C LYS A 59 15.82 -1.99 -10.60
N LEU A 60 15.60 -1.85 -9.29
CA LEU A 60 14.94 -0.67 -8.73
C LEU A 60 15.78 0.61 -8.88
N ARG A 61 17.11 0.48 -8.80
CA ARG A 61 18.04 1.59 -9.06
C ARG A 61 17.95 2.04 -10.52
N ASP A 62 17.92 1.10 -11.45
CA ASP A 62 17.81 1.38 -12.89
C ASP A 62 16.46 2.02 -13.25
N LEU A 63 15.41 1.72 -12.47
CA LEU A 63 14.10 2.38 -12.54
C LEU A 63 14.07 3.76 -11.86
N GLY A 64 15.17 4.20 -11.23
CA GLY A 64 15.28 5.49 -10.54
C GLY A 64 14.51 5.56 -9.22
N LEU A 65 14.18 4.41 -8.62
CA LEU A 65 13.41 4.34 -7.37
C LEU A 65 14.30 4.36 -6.12
N VAL A 66 15.51 3.79 -6.23
CA VAL A 66 16.49 3.69 -5.14
C VAL A 66 17.89 4.16 -5.57
N SER A 67 18.69 4.70 -4.66
CA SER A 67 20.11 5.02 -4.83
C SER A 67 20.96 3.96 -4.16
N ARG A 68 22.18 3.78 -4.65
CA ARG A 68 23.19 2.98 -3.97
C ARG A 68 24.07 3.90 -3.14
N ASP A 69 23.98 3.77 -1.82
CA ASP A 69 24.82 4.44 -0.82
C ASP A 69 25.89 3.45 -0.30
N PRO A 70 26.96 3.93 0.35
CA PRO A 70 28.02 3.06 0.89
C PRO A 70 27.51 1.96 1.85
N GLY A 71 26.36 2.20 2.50
CA GLY A 71 25.71 1.26 3.41
C GLY A 71 24.64 0.34 2.80
N GLY A 72 24.30 0.51 1.51
CA GLY A 72 23.24 -0.28 0.87
C GLY A 72 22.41 0.53 -0.11
N TYR A 73 21.11 0.24 -0.19
CA TYR A 73 20.18 0.93 -1.09
C TYR A 73 19.22 1.82 -0.30
N LYS A 74 19.04 3.06 -0.74
CA LYS A 74 18.15 4.03 -0.10
C LYS A 74 17.06 4.49 -1.07
N LEU A 75 15.86 4.73 -0.57
CA LEU A 75 14.76 5.26 -1.38
C LEU A 75 15.04 6.72 -1.79
N ILE A 76 15.03 7.02 -3.10
CA ILE A 76 15.22 8.40 -3.61
C ILE A 76 13.87 9.06 -3.85
N LYS A 77 12.94 8.31 -4.46
CA LYS A 77 11.67 8.83 -4.93
C LYS A 77 10.58 7.79 -4.68
N GLU A 78 9.57 8.19 -3.91
CA GLU A 78 8.30 7.46 -3.89
C GLU A 78 7.56 7.73 -5.20
N VAL A 79 7.70 6.82 -6.16
CA VAL A 79 6.79 6.81 -7.28
C VAL A 79 5.49 6.19 -6.77
N LYS A 80 4.44 7.03 -6.74
CA LYS A 80 3.07 6.62 -6.47
C LYS A 80 2.57 5.75 -7.63
N VAL A 81 3.00 4.51 -7.68
CA VAL A 81 2.40 3.46 -8.52
C VAL A 81 0.97 3.25 -8.03
N ASP A 82 0.00 3.08 -8.92
CA ASP A 82 -1.43 3.01 -8.55
C ASP A 82 -1.73 1.97 -7.47
N VAL A 83 -1.01 0.84 -7.46
CA VAL A 83 -1.15 -0.22 -6.45
C VAL A 83 -0.74 0.29 -5.06
N LEU A 84 0.31 1.11 -4.97
CA LEU A 84 0.74 1.73 -3.72
C LEU A 84 -0.14 2.90 -3.30
N LYS A 85 -0.79 3.62 -4.23
CA LYS A 85 -1.72 4.73 -3.90
C LYS A 85 -2.90 4.28 -3.05
N GLN A 86 -3.22 2.98 -3.07
CA GLN A 86 -4.29 2.41 -2.26
C GLN A 86 -3.91 2.19 -0.80
N PHE A 87 -2.64 2.32 -0.43
CA PHE A 87 -2.16 2.21 0.94
C PHE A 87 -1.76 3.57 1.49
N MET A 88 -2.24 3.86 2.71
CA MET A 88 -1.80 5.01 3.48
C MET A 88 -0.72 4.57 4.48
N LYS A 89 0.40 5.29 4.52
CA LYS A 89 1.40 5.19 5.58
C LYS A 89 0.87 5.86 6.84
N LEU A 90 0.63 5.07 7.88
CA LEU A 90 0.41 5.60 9.22
C LEU A 90 1.76 5.85 9.92
N PRO A 91 1.82 6.78 10.89
CA PRO A 91 2.99 6.93 11.76
C PRO A 91 3.32 5.58 12.41
N GLY A 92 4.56 5.11 12.30
CA GLY A 92 4.99 3.83 12.90
C GLY A 92 4.94 2.61 11.97
N GLN A 93 5.35 2.75 10.71
CA GLN A 93 5.64 1.62 9.78
C GLN A 93 4.43 0.72 9.45
N PHE A 94 3.20 1.19 9.63
CA PHE A 94 1.99 0.44 9.29
C PHE A 94 1.33 1.00 8.02
N PHE A 95 1.10 0.13 7.04
CA PHE A 95 0.37 0.46 5.82
C PHE A 95 -1.05 -0.06 5.97
N VAL A 96 -2.02 0.82 5.82
CA VAL A 96 -3.43 0.48 5.93
C VAL A 96 -4.11 0.81 4.59
N PRO A 97 -4.98 -0.06 4.06
CA PRO A 97 -5.80 0.28 2.91
C PRO A 97 -6.51 1.60 3.16
N ARG A 98 -6.50 2.49 2.16
CA ARG A 98 -7.09 3.82 2.25
C ARG A 98 -8.55 3.79 2.74
N PHE A 99 -9.29 2.74 2.39
CA PHE A 99 -10.69 2.57 2.77
C PHE A 99 -10.91 2.00 4.18
N SER A 100 -9.90 1.49 4.87
CA SER A 100 -10.08 0.90 6.20
C SER A 100 -10.55 1.91 7.24
N LEU A 101 -10.10 3.18 7.16
CA LEU A 101 -10.56 4.22 8.06
C LEU A 101 -12.06 4.47 7.88
N TYR A 102 -12.53 4.58 6.64
CA TYR A 102 -13.94 4.73 6.33
C TYR A 102 -14.76 3.50 6.72
N ALA A 103 -14.22 2.29 6.51
CA ALA A 103 -14.85 1.05 6.92
C ALA A 103 -15.10 1.05 8.44
N VAL A 104 -14.06 1.29 9.24
CA VAL A 104 -14.18 1.35 10.71
C VAL A 104 -15.16 2.45 11.15
N PHE A 105 -15.06 3.64 10.56
CA PHE A 105 -15.97 4.74 10.88
C PHE A 105 -17.44 4.39 10.63
N PHE A 106 -17.77 3.87 9.44
CA PHE A 106 -19.13 3.45 9.11
C PHE A 106 -19.59 2.28 9.99
N THR A 107 -18.72 1.31 10.29
CA THR A 107 -19.06 0.22 11.20
C THR A 107 -19.37 0.74 12.60
N VAL A 108 -18.53 1.61 13.17
CA VAL A 108 -18.73 2.18 14.52
C VAL A 108 -20.02 2.98 14.57
N LEU A 109 -20.28 3.85 13.57
CA LEU A 109 -21.54 4.60 13.51
C LEU A 109 -22.76 3.69 13.36
N THR A 110 -22.68 2.65 12.53
CA THR A 110 -23.79 1.70 12.33
C THR A 110 -24.06 0.91 13.60
N VAL A 111 -23.02 0.45 14.30
CA VAL A 111 -23.16 -0.26 15.58
C VAL A 111 -23.73 0.67 16.63
N TYR A 112 -23.20 1.90 16.76
CA TYR A 112 -23.75 2.89 17.68
C TYR A 112 -25.23 3.18 17.39
N TYR A 113 -25.59 3.32 16.11
CA TYR A 113 -26.95 3.52 15.65
C TYR A 113 -27.88 2.37 16.06
N VAL A 114 -27.45 1.11 15.82
CA VAL A 114 -28.17 -0.10 16.21
C VAL A 114 -28.36 -0.16 17.74
N LEU A 115 -27.34 0.17 18.52
CA LEU A 115 -27.40 0.11 19.99
C LEU A 115 -28.35 1.14 20.60
N ASN A 116 -28.59 2.28 19.93
CA ASN A 116 -29.52 3.32 20.39
C ASN A 116 -30.89 3.22 19.71
N LEU A 117 -31.12 2.18 18.91
CA LEU A 117 -32.35 2.02 18.16
C LEU A 117 -33.49 1.54 19.06
N VAL A 118 -34.48 2.41 19.29
CA VAL A 118 -35.65 2.08 20.12
C VAL A 118 -36.78 1.50 19.27
N THR A 119 -36.99 2.01 18.06
CA THR A 119 -38.01 1.52 17.12
C THR A 119 -37.47 1.56 15.68
N VAL A 120 -37.96 0.65 14.83
CA VAL A 120 -37.63 0.63 13.39
C VAL A 120 -38.73 1.39 12.66
N ASP A 121 -38.53 2.68 12.45
CA ASP A 121 -39.35 3.50 11.56
C ASP A 121 -38.74 3.62 10.16
N PHE A 122 -39.38 4.40 9.29
CA PHE A 122 -38.92 4.62 7.92
C PHE A 122 -37.50 5.20 7.88
N PHE A 123 -37.15 6.13 8.76
CA PHE A 123 -35.83 6.74 8.81
C PHE A 123 -34.78 5.75 9.33
N ALA A 124 -35.13 4.93 10.31
CA ALA A 124 -34.30 3.86 10.83
C ALA A 124 -33.96 2.80 9.80
N PHE A 125 -34.92 2.43 8.97
CA PHE A 125 -34.67 1.53 7.85
C PHE A 125 -33.56 2.07 6.93
N PHE A 126 -33.64 3.34 6.51
CA PHE A 126 -32.61 3.94 5.67
C PHE A 126 -31.28 4.13 6.39
N GLY A 127 -31.29 4.46 7.69
CA GLY A 127 -30.08 4.54 8.51
C GLY A 127 -29.31 3.20 8.54
N LEU A 128 -30.02 2.10 8.77
CA LEU A 128 -29.45 0.74 8.75
C LEU A 128 -29.00 0.34 7.35
N LEU A 129 -29.79 0.65 6.32
CA LEU A 129 -29.47 0.34 4.94
C LEU A 129 -28.18 1.03 4.48
N PHE A 130 -28.09 2.36 4.65
CA PHE A 130 -26.91 3.11 4.22
C PHE A 130 -25.69 2.84 5.10
N GLY A 131 -25.87 2.71 6.43
CA GLY A 131 -24.79 2.34 7.34
C GLY A 131 -24.22 0.95 7.02
N GLY A 132 -25.10 -0.04 6.86
CA GLY A 132 -24.75 -1.41 6.51
C GLY A 132 -24.07 -1.51 5.14
N LEU A 133 -24.66 -0.90 4.09
CA LEU A 133 -24.07 -0.88 2.75
C LEU A 133 -22.73 -0.16 2.72
N GLY A 134 -22.62 1.01 3.36
CA GLY A 134 -21.37 1.77 3.44
C GLY A 134 -20.27 0.96 4.12
N SER A 135 -20.57 0.37 5.28
CA SER A 135 -19.65 -0.53 5.99
C SER A 135 -19.22 -1.72 5.11
N ALA A 136 -20.16 -2.39 4.45
CA ALA A 136 -19.88 -3.54 3.59
C ALA A 136 -18.98 -3.17 2.40
N ILE A 137 -19.29 -2.09 1.67
CA ILE A 137 -18.52 -1.64 0.51
C ILE A 137 -17.09 -1.26 0.92
N PHE A 138 -16.93 -0.51 2.01
CA PHE A 138 -15.60 -0.09 2.45
C PHE A 138 -14.77 -1.26 2.99
N TRP A 139 -15.36 -2.20 3.71
CA TRP A 139 -14.67 -3.42 4.12
C TRP A 139 -14.27 -4.27 2.91
N PHE A 140 -15.14 -4.39 1.92
CA PHE A 140 -14.83 -5.11 0.68
C PHE A 140 -13.60 -4.50 -0.02
N GLU A 141 -13.59 -3.19 -0.26
CA GLU A 141 -12.44 -2.53 -0.89
C GLU A 141 -11.18 -2.60 -0.01
N ALA A 142 -11.31 -2.45 1.31
CA ALA A 142 -10.18 -2.58 2.23
C ALA A 142 -9.55 -3.98 2.18
N ILE A 143 -10.36 -5.05 2.21
CA ILE A 143 -9.90 -6.44 2.14
C ILE A 143 -9.31 -6.74 0.76
N LYS A 144 -9.96 -6.28 -0.31
CA LYS A 144 -9.47 -6.43 -1.69
C LYS A 144 -8.09 -5.79 -1.86
N THR A 145 -7.90 -4.56 -1.39
CA THR A 145 -6.58 -3.89 -1.38
C THR A 145 -5.59 -4.64 -0.49
N TRP A 146 -6.00 -5.11 0.70
CA TRP A 146 -5.12 -5.87 1.58
C TRP A 146 -4.57 -7.14 0.92
N ARG A 147 -5.41 -7.84 0.13
CA ARG A 147 -5.00 -9.02 -0.64
C ARG A 147 -4.06 -8.71 -1.80
N GLN A 148 -3.96 -7.45 -2.23
CA GLN A 148 -3.02 -7.01 -3.27
C GLN A 148 -1.66 -6.60 -2.70
N ARG A 149 -1.48 -6.68 -1.37
CA ARG A 149 -0.19 -6.46 -0.73
C ARG A 149 0.82 -7.52 -1.22
N PRO A 150 2.01 -7.12 -1.69
CA PRO A 150 3.08 -8.03 -2.10
C PRO A 150 3.75 -8.77 -0.94
#